data_AF-A0A7C7CUH3-F1
#
_entry.id   AF-A0A7C7CUH3-F1
#
_cell.length_a   1.000
_cell.length_b   1.000
_cell.length_c   1.000
_cell.angle_alpha   90.00
_cell.angle_beta   90.00
_cell.angle_gamma   90.00
#
_symmetry.space_group_name_H-M   'P 1'
#
loop_
_entity.id
_entity.type
_entity.pdbx_description
1 polymer ?
#
loop_
_entity_poly.entity_id
_entity_poly.type
_entity_poly.pdbx_seq_one_letter_code
_entity_poly.pdbx_strand_id
1 'polypeptide(L)'
;EYSDFQCPFCKRVQGTLDKLREQYSKEVQFGYRHFPLDFHKEAKHMAESVECAREQGKFWELQKLLYASDSVSRAKLHQYAKKAGVRNIDRFKTCLKERKYKDRVLDDLKEGMKLGIRGTPTFILGTYDTDTRVVHGELLSGAVSKEKFKEVFEKYLSISRAEASLVP
;
A
#
# COMPACT_ATOMS: atom_id res chain seq x y z
N GLU A 1 0.35 -0.25 5.23
CA GLU A 1 -0.64 0.77 4.81
C GLU A 1 -1.82 0.07 4.15
N TYR A 2 -3.04 0.32 4.63
CA TYR A 2 -4.30 0.04 3.94
C TYR A 2 -4.76 1.31 3.25
N SER A 3 -4.91 1.26 1.93
CA SER A 3 -5.05 2.47 1.12
C SER A 3 -6.03 2.29 -0.04
N ASP A 4 -6.53 3.42 -0.51
CA ASP A 4 -7.47 3.54 -1.63
C ASP A 4 -6.94 4.61 -2.61
N PHE A 5 -6.92 4.28 -3.90
CA PHE A 5 -6.38 5.15 -4.95
C PHE A 5 -7.23 6.39 -5.26
N GLN A 6 -8.52 6.39 -4.93
CA GLN A 6 -9.42 7.53 -5.07
C GLN A 6 -9.59 8.33 -3.77
N CYS A 7 -9.03 7.85 -2.64
CA CYS A 7 -9.10 8.58 -1.38
C CYS A 7 -8.13 9.79 -1.38
N PRO A 8 -8.62 11.03 -1.18
CA PRO A 8 -7.77 12.22 -1.19
C PRO A 8 -6.75 12.22 -0.04
N PHE A 9 -7.07 11.61 1.10
CA PHE A 9 -6.14 11.48 2.23
C PHE A 9 -5.03 10.46 1.98
N CYS A 10 -5.32 9.39 1.23
CA CYS A 10 -4.32 8.43 0.78
C CYS A 10 -3.33 9.09 -0.18
N LYS A 11 -3.82 9.90 -1.13
CA LYS A 11 -2.98 10.73 -2.00
C LYS A 11 -2.09 11.68 -1.19
N ARG A 12 -2.68 12.39 -0.23
CA ARG A 12 -1.97 13.39 0.59
C ARG A 12 -0.83 12.79 1.43
N VAL A 13 -1.00 11.58 1.98
CA VAL A 13 0.01 10.99 2.88
C VAL A 13 1.22 10.43 2.12
N GLN A 14 1.13 10.15 0.81
CA GLN A 14 2.24 9.54 0.06
C GLN A 14 3.53 10.37 0.11
N GLY A 15 3.45 11.70 0.07
CA GLY A 15 4.64 12.56 0.19
C GLY A 15 5.33 12.45 1.57
N THR A 16 4.56 12.21 2.63
CA THR A 16 5.10 11.90 3.96
C THR A 16 5.76 10.54 3.97
N LEU A 17 5.09 9.52 3.40
CA LEU A 17 5.62 8.15 3.33
C LEU A 17 6.90 8.07 2.49
N ASP A 18 7.01 8.82 1.40
CA ASP A 18 8.23 8.85 0.58
C ASP A 18 9.44 9.35 1.39
N LYS A 19 9.28 10.43 2.16
CA LYS A 19 10.34 10.95 3.05
C LYS A 19 10.70 9.96 4.17
N LEU A 20 9.72 9.17 4.64
CA LEU A 20 9.95 8.15 5.67
C LEU A 20 10.66 6.93 5.08
N ARG A 21 10.28 6.48 3.88
CA ARG A 21 10.94 5.39 3.14
C ARG A 21 12.41 5.71 2.89
N GLU A 22 12.72 6.94 2.52
CA GLU A 22 14.11 7.39 2.35
C GLU A 22 14.89 7.31 3.67
N GLN A 23 14.35 7.93 4.73
CA GLN A 23 15.02 8.04 6.01
C GLN A 23 15.19 6.69 6.74
N TYR A 24 14.21 5.79 6.64
CA TYR A 24 14.15 4.53 7.39
C TYR A 24 14.34 3.29 6.50
N SER A 25 14.86 3.45 5.29
CA SER A 25 15.00 2.37 4.28
C SER A 25 15.72 1.11 4.78
N LYS A 26 16.61 1.25 5.77
CA LYS A 26 17.40 0.14 6.34
C LYS A 26 16.75 -0.51 7.57
N GLU A 27 15.72 0.11 8.13
CA GLU A 27 15.20 -0.21 9.47
C GLU A 27 13.71 -0.57 9.45
N VAL A 28 12.96 -0.02 8.49
CA VAL A 28 11.51 -0.19 8.40
C VAL A 28 11.14 -0.73 7.03
N GLN A 29 10.38 -1.82 7.03
CA GLN A 29 9.75 -2.35 5.82
C GLN A 29 8.39 -1.70 5.58
N PHE A 30 8.12 -1.31 4.33
CA PHE A 30 6.89 -0.64 3.94
C PHE A 30 5.99 -1.59 3.12
N GLY A 31 4.89 -2.03 3.73
CA GLY A 31 3.86 -2.85 3.09
C GLY A 31 2.65 -2.04 2.63
N TYR A 32 2.06 -2.44 1.49
CA TYR A 32 0.82 -1.87 0.95
C TYR A 32 -0.25 -2.96 0.87
N ARG A 33 -1.47 -2.64 1.32
CA ARG A 33 -2.68 -3.46 1.29
C ARG A 33 -3.81 -2.66 0.67
N HIS A 34 -4.60 -3.30 -0.17
CA HIS A 34 -5.72 -2.65 -0.84
C HIS A 34 -6.92 -2.52 0.09
N PHE A 35 -7.52 -1.33 0.14
CA PHE A 35 -8.78 -1.10 0.84
C PHE A 35 -9.71 -0.20 -0.01
N PRO A 36 -10.11 -0.65 -1.21
CA PRO A 36 -10.97 0.16 -2.08
C PRO A 36 -12.36 0.32 -1.46
N LEU A 37 -12.74 1.55 -1.16
CA LEU A 37 -14.02 1.91 -0.56
C LEU A 37 -15.14 1.77 -1.61
N ASP A 38 -16.29 1.25 -1.20
CA ASP A 38 -17.37 0.90 -2.15
C ASP A 38 -17.96 2.10 -2.91
N PHE A 39 -17.87 3.31 -2.33
CA PHE A 39 -18.31 4.54 -2.99
C PHE A 39 -17.31 5.09 -4.01
N HIS A 40 -16.10 4.53 -4.08
CA HIS A 40 -15.08 4.87 -5.07
C HIS A 40 -15.14 3.91 -6.27
N LYS A 41 -15.86 4.33 -7.31
CA LYS A 41 -16.21 3.50 -8.49
C LYS A 41 -15.02 2.83 -9.19
N GLU A 42 -13.87 3.51 -9.24
CA GLU A 42 -12.67 3.08 -9.96
C GLU A 42 -11.64 2.41 -9.03
N ALA A 43 -11.73 2.58 -7.72
CA ALA A 43 -10.70 2.15 -6.76
C ALA A 43 -10.39 0.65 -6.85
N LYS A 44 -11.41 -0.21 -7.04
CA LYS A 44 -11.21 -1.66 -7.21
C LYS A 44 -10.40 -1.99 -8.46
N HIS A 45 -10.68 -1.33 -9.58
CA HIS A 45 -9.94 -1.55 -10.83
C HIS A 45 -8.53 -0.94 -10.78
N MET A 46 -8.35 0.19 -10.09
CA MET A 46 -7.03 0.77 -9.83
C MET A 46 -6.17 -0.15 -8.97
N ALA A 47 -6.74 -0.75 -7.92
CA ALA A 47 -6.09 -1.75 -7.08
C ALA A 47 -5.68 -2.99 -7.89
N GLU A 48 -6.59 -3.56 -8.67
CA GLU A 48 -6.28 -4.68 -9.58
C GLU A 48 -5.18 -4.31 -10.59
N SER A 49 -5.13 -3.06 -11.05
CA SER A 49 -4.16 -2.60 -12.05
C SER A 49 -2.72 -2.58 -11.54
N VAL A 50 -2.49 -2.13 -10.30
CA VAL A 50 -1.15 -2.14 -9.73
C VAL A 50 -0.66 -3.57 -9.49
N GLU A 51 -1.56 -4.50 -9.19
CA GLU A 51 -1.25 -5.93 -9.13
C GLU A 51 -0.89 -6.52 -10.50
N CYS A 52 -1.63 -6.16 -11.55
CA CYS A 52 -1.25 -6.53 -12.92
C CYS A 52 0.11 -5.95 -13.34
N ALA A 53 0.46 -4.74 -12.88
CA ALA A 53 1.78 -4.16 -13.11
C ALA A 53 2.88 -4.84 -12.26
N ARG A 54 2.53 -5.37 -11.09
CA ARG A 54 3.46 -6.12 -10.22
C ARG A 54 4.05 -7.35 -10.92
N GLU A 55 3.28 -8.02 -11.78
CA GLU A 55 3.79 -9.14 -12.60
C GLU A 55 5.00 -8.77 -13.47
N GLN A 56 5.21 -7.48 -13.71
CA GLN A 56 6.30 -6.94 -14.52
C GLN A 56 7.21 -6.02 -13.69
N GLY A 57 7.14 -6.11 -12.35
CA GLY A 57 7.98 -5.34 -11.43
C GLY A 57 7.63 -3.86 -11.33
N LYS A 58 6.44 -3.44 -11.79
CA LYS A 58 6.03 -2.02 -11.90
C LYS A 58 4.90 -1.61 -10.94
N PHE A 59 4.81 -2.27 -9.79
CA PHE A 59 3.79 -1.96 -8.78
C PHE A 59 3.95 -0.52 -8.27
N TRP A 60 5.15 -0.17 -7.79
CA TRP A 60 5.40 1.11 -7.12
C TRP A 60 5.34 2.29 -8.09
N GLU A 61 5.83 2.11 -9.32
CA GLU A 61 5.78 3.14 -10.36
C GLU A 61 4.35 3.42 -10.80
N LEU A 62 3.53 2.38 -11.00
CA LEU A 62 2.12 2.59 -11.34
C LEU A 62 1.38 3.22 -10.16
N GLN A 63 1.58 2.73 -8.93
CA GLN A 63 0.97 3.30 -7.73
C GLN A 63 1.26 4.81 -7.60
N LYS A 64 2.52 5.22 -7.75
CA LYS A 64 2.92 6.63 -7.71
C LYS A 64 2.19 7.46 -8.78
N LEU A 65 2.10 6.96 -10.01
CA LEU A 65 1.39 7.65 -11.10
C LEU A 65 -0.12 7.76 -10.83
N LEU A 66 -0.73 6.73 -10.28
CA LEU A 66 -2.16 6.73 -9.95
C LEU A 66 -2.48 7.76 -8.86
N TYR A 67 -1.68 7.85 -7.80
CA TYR A 67 -1.84 8.90 -6.79
C TYR A 67 -1.54 10.29 -7.31
N ALA A 68 -0.55 10.45 -8.19
CA ALA A 68 -0.21 11.75 -8.77
C ALA A 68 -1.28 12.27 -9.74
N SER A 69 -2.14 11.39 -10.26
CA SER A 69 -3.16 11.74 -11.25
C SER A 69 -4.44 12.24 -10.60
N ASP A 70 -5.19 13.04 -11.35
CA ASP A 70 -6.56 13.40 -11.02
C ASP A 70 -7.52 12.63 -11.94
N SER A 71 -8.58 12.05 -11.38
CA SER A 71 -9.66 11.39 -12.13
C SER A 71 -9.19 10.30 -13.12
N VAL A 72 -8.57 9.24 -12.59
CA VAL A 72 -8.22 8.06 -13.39
C VAL A 72 -9.45 7.21 -13.64
N SER A 73 -9.75 6.92 -14.91
CA SER A 73 -10.79 5.97 -15.29
C SER A 73 -10.21 4.61 -15.68
N ARG A 74 -10.97 3.54 -15.48
CA ARG A 74 -10.63 2.17 -15.87
C ARG A 74 -10.11 2.07 -17.31
N ALA A 75 -10.74 2.77 -18.24
CA ALA A 75 -10.36 2.76 -19.65
C ALA A 75 -8.92 3.23 -19.90
N LYS A 76 -8.39 4.12 -19.04
CA LYS A 76 -7.05 4.73 -19.20
C LYS A 76 -5.95 4.01 -18.42
N LEU A 77 -6.25 2.99 -17.61
CA LEU A 77 -5.25 2.31 -16.75
C LEU A 77 -4.05 1.77 -17.53
N HIS A 78 -4.25 1.26 -18.74
CA HIS A 78 -3.16 0.78 -19.61
C HIS A 78 -2.19 1.91 -20.04
N GLN A 79 -2.66 3.15 -20.15
CA GLN A 79 -1.82 4.30 -20.49
C GLN A 79 -0.91 4.65 -19.31
N TYR A 80 -1.43 4.58 -18.08
CA TYR A 80 -0.62 4.75 -16.86
C TYR A 80 0.37 3.62 -16.67
N ALA A 81 -0.03 2.37 -16.95
CA ALA A 81 0.89 1.23 -16.94
C ALA A 81 2.05 1.42 -17.91
N LYS A 82 1.78 1.90 -19.13
CA LYS A 82 2.84 2.24 -20.11
C LYS A 82 3.77 3.32 -19.57
N LYS A 83 3.24 4.38 -18.97
CA LYS A 83 4.03 5.44 -18.32
C LYS A 83 4.85 4.92 -17.13
N ALA A 84 4.34 3.93 -16.40
CA ALA A 84 5.04 3.25 -15.30
C ALA A 84 6.18 2.34 -15.78
N GLY A 85 6.33 2.15 -17.10
CA GLY A 85 7.35 1.27 -17.68
C GLY A 85 6.94 -0.20 -17.77
N VAL A 86 5.63 -0.51 -17.70
CA VAL A 86 5.12 -1.85 -18.01
C VAL A 86 5.40 -2.14 -19.49
N ARG A 87 6.21 -3.17 -19.76
CA ARG A 87 6.71 -3.46 -21.11
C ARG A 87 5.70 -4.21 -21.97
N ASN A 88 5.07 -5.24 -21.39
CA ASN A 88 4.06 -6.04 -22.07
C ASN A 88 2.66 -5.53 -21.70
N ILE A 89 2.16 -4.57 -22.48
CA ILE A 89 0.86 -3.95 -22.25
C ILE A 89 -0.31 -4.88 -22.59
N ASP A 90 -0.15 -5.82 -23.52
CA ASP A 90 -1.21 -6.77 -23.86
C ASP A 90 -1.43 -7.79 -22.73
N ARG A 91 -0.35 -8.27 -22.09
CA ARG A 91 -0.43 -9.07 -20.86
C ARG A 91 -1.10 -8.30 -19.73
N PHE A 92 -0.75 -7.02 -19.56
CA PHE A 92 -1.38 -6.15 -18.56
C PHE A 92 -2.89 -5.98 -18.82
N LYS A 93 -3.28 -5.69 -20.06
CA LYS A 93 -4.69 -5.57 -20.47
C LYS A 93 -5.46 -6.87 -20.24
N THR A 94 -4.86 -8.01 -20.57
CA THR A 94 -5.45 -9.33 -20.35
C THR A 94 -5.67 -9.58 -18.86
N CYS A 95 -4.65 -9.36 -18.03
CA CYS A 95 -4.74 -9.47 -16.57
C CYS A 95 -5.90 -8.61 -15.99
N LEU A 96 -6.05 -7.36 -16.45
CA LEU A 96 -7.13 -6.48 -16.01
C LEU A 96 -8.50 -6.91 -16.55
N LYS A 97 -8.58 -7.39 -17.79
CA LYS A 97 -9.83 -7.87 -18.40
C LYS A 97 -10.36 -9.10 -17.65
N GLU A 98 -9.47 -10.03 -17.33
CA GLU A 98 -9.76 -11.26 -16.58
C GLU A 98 -9.96 -11.01 -15.09
N ARG A 99 -9.65 -9.79 -14.62
CA ARG A 99 -9.67 -9.42 -13.19
C ARG A 99 -8.88 -10.40 -12.33
N LYS A 100 -7.72 -10.81 -12.83
CA LYS A 100 -6.86 -11.86 -12.24
C LYS A 100 -6.57 -11.65 -10.75
N TYR A 101 -6.49 -10.39 -10.31
CA TYR A 101 -6.18 -10.01 -8.93
C TYR A 101 -7.38 -9.54 -8.11
N LYS A 102 -8.61 -9.75 -8.60
CA LYS A 102 -9.84 -9.40 -7.87
C LYS A 102 -9.87 -10.01 -6.48
N ASP A 103 -9.59 -11.31 -6.36
CA ASP A 103 -9.70 -12.02 -5.09
C ASP A 103 -8.61 -11.58 -4.12
N ARG A 104 -7.38 -11.34 -4.60
CA ARG A 104 -6.31 -10.74 -3.79
C ARG A 104 -6.72 -9.39 -3.20
N VAL A 105 -7.29 -8.49 -4.02
CA VAL A 105 -7.75 -7.17 -3.57
C VAL A 105 -8.90 -7.32 -2.56
N LEU A 106 -9.80 -8.28 -2.80
CA LEU A 106 -10.91 -8.58 -1.91
C LEU A 106 -10.44 -9.16 -0.56
N ASP A 107 -9.40 -9.98 -0.57
CA ASP A 107 -8.84 -10.59 0.62
C ASP A 107 -8.13 -9.55 1.49
N ASP A 108 -7.35 -8.64 0.90
CA ASP A 108 -6.80 -7.47 1.62
C ASP A 108 -7.92 -6.65 2.28
N LEU A 109 -8.98 -6.34 1.54
CA LEU A 109 -10.13 -5.59 2.06
C LEU A 109 -10.77 -6.30 3.25
N LYS A 110 -11.07 -7.61 3.11
CA LYS A 110 -11.66 -8.42 4.18
C LYS A 110 -10.76 -8.53 5.41
N GLU A 111 -9.46 -8.70 5.21
CA GLU A 111 -8.46 -8.74 6.28
C GLU A 111 -8.48 -7.42 7.07
N GLY A 112 -8.44 -6.29 6.37
CA GLY A 112 -8.56 -4.98 6.99
C GLY A 112 -9.86 -4.80 7.77
N MET A 113 -10.99 -5.24 7.21
CA MET A 113 -12.30 -5.16 7.88
C MET A 113 -12.34 -5.99 9.18
N LYS A 114 -11.74 -7.19 9.18
CA LYS A 114 -11.61 -8.07 10.36
C LYS A 114 -10.74 -7.43 11.45
N LEU A 115 -9.72 -6.68 11.07
CA LEU A 115 -8.87 -5.90 11.97
C LEU A 115 -9.54 -4.61 12.49
N GLY A 116 -10.83 -4.39 12.17
CA GLY A 116 -11.57 -3.21 12.61
C GLY A 116 -11.33 -1.95 11.77
N ILE A 117 -10.61 -2.06 10.64
CA ILE A 117 -10.38 -0.92 9.74
C ILE A 117 -11.72 -0.54 9.09
N ARG A 118 -12.02 0.76 9.09
CA ARG A 118 -13.26 1.34 8.53
C ARG A 118 -13.02 2.45 7.52
N GLY A 119 -11.77 2.88 7.34
CA GLY A 119 -11.43 3.97 6.44
C GLY A 119 -9.95 3.98 6.07
N THR A 120 -9.62 4.87 5.15
CA THR A 120 -8.28 4.98 4.56
C THR A 120 -7.74 6.42 4.61
N PRO A 121 -6.42 6.60 4.72
CA PRO A 121 -5.43 5.56 4.92
C PRO A 121 -5.46 5.05 6.37
N THR A 122 -5.19 3.76 6.57
CA THR A 122 -4.94 3.19 7.90
C THR A 122 -3.61 2.46 7.89
N PHE A 123 -2.82 2.58 8.95
CA PHE A 123 -1.51 2.00 9.08
C PHE A 123 -1.50 1.03 10.25
N ILE A 124 -0.85 -0.13 10.06
CA ILE A 124 -0.44 -1.02 11.15
C ILE A 124 1.05 -0.83 11.29
N LEU A 125 1.50 -0.35 12.45
CA LEU A 125 2.90 -0.06 12.74
C LEU A 125 3.35 -0.88 13.93
N GLY A 126 4.43 -1.63 13.78
CA GLY A 126 4.86 -2.60 14.78
C GLY A 126 6.07 -3.41 14.36
N THR A 127 6.37 -4.44 15.13
CA THR A 127 7.36 -5.46 14.77
C THR A 127 6.72 -6.52 13.89
N TYR A 128 7.47 -7.02 12.90
CA TYR A 128 7.01 -8.09 12.03
C TYR A 128 7.62 -9.42 12.49
N ASP A 129 6.76 -10.34 12.92
CA ASP A 129 7.14 -11.71 13.19
C ASP A 129 7.18 -12.47 11.86
N THR A 130 8.36 -12.98 11.49
CA THR A 130 8.60 -13.68 10.23
C THR A 130 8.00 -15.09 10.22
N ASP A 131 7.86 -15.72 11.38
CA ASP A 131 7.37 -17.09 11.51
C ASP A 131 5.85 -17.13 11.41
N THR A 132 5.19 -16.23 12.14
CA THR A 132 3.73 -16.12 12.13
C THR A 132 3.20 -15.21 11.03
N ARG A 133 4.07 -14.38 10.43
CA ARG A 133 3.75 -13.36 9.41
C ARG A 133 2.77 -12.30 9.93
N VAL A 134 2.81 -12.01 11.23
CA VAL A 134 1.96 -11.05 11.92
C VAL A 134 2.73 -9.78 12.27
N VAL A 135 2.06 -8.63 12.21
CA VAL A 135 2.58 -7.37 12.75
C VAL A 135 2.02 -7.17 14.15
N HIS A 136 2.90 -7.16 15.15
CA HIS A 136 2.55 -6.83 16.54
C HIS A 136 2.72 -5.33 16.74
N GLY A 137 1.61 -4.61 16.81
CA GLY A 137 1.64 -3.18 16.60
C GLY A 137 0.40 -2.42 17.02
N GLU A 138 0.40 -1.15 16.66
CA GLU A 138 -0.71 -0.22 16.84
C GLU A 138 -1.25 0.29 15.50
N LEU A 139 -2.50 0.74 15.53
CA LEU A 139 -3.18 1.33 14.37
C LEU A 139 -3.04 2.86 14.38
N LEU A 140 -2.65 3.44 13.25
CA LEU A 140 -2.81 4.87 13.00
C LEU A 140 -3.80 5.09 11.86
N SER A 141 -4.80 5.92 12.10
CA SER A 141 -5.84 6.23 11.11
C SER A 141 -5.69 7.66 10.57
N GLY A 142 -5.90 7.82 9.26
CA GLY A 142 -5.86 9.09 8.56
C GLY A 142 -4.48 9.49 8.05
N ALA A 143 -4.44 10.63 7.35
CA ALA A 143 -3.18 11.20 6.85
C ALA A 143 -2.40 11.87 8.00
N VAL A 144 -1.65 11.04 8.75
CA VAL A 144 -0.85 11.44 9.92
C VAL A 144 0.40 12.24 9.54
N SER A 145 0.91 13.03 10.48
CA SER A 145 2.15 13.80 10.30
C SER A 145 3.40 12.91 10.28
N LYS A 146 4.49 13.41 9.69
CA LYS A 146 5.78 12.70 9.66
C LYS A 146 6.28 12.41 11.08
N GLU A 147 6.09 13.37 11.98
CA GLU A 147 6.53 13.32 13.38
C GLU A 147 5.84 12.19 14.13
N LYS A 148 4.52 12.00 13.91
CA LYS A 148 3.80 10.91 14.56
C LYS A 148 4.25 9.54 14.06
N PHE A 149 4.55 9.39 12.77
CA PHE A 149 5.15 8.16 12.26
C PHE A 149 6.50 7.88 12.89
N LYS A 150 7.37 8.89 13.00
CA LYS A 150 8.68 8.75 13.63
C LYS A 150 8.57 8.28 15.07
N GLU A 151 7.71 8.91 15.86
CA GLU A 151 7.48 8.52 17.26
C GLU A 151 7.17 7.02 17.38
N VAL A 152 6.27 6.50 16.54
CA VAL A 152 5.89 5.09 16.55
C VAL A 152 7.01 4.18 15.99
N PHE A 153 7.71 4.61 14.94
CA PHE A 153 8.86 3.86 14.42
C PHE A 153 9.95 3.71 15.48
N GLU A 154 10.37 4.79 16.13
CA GLU A 154 11.41 4.74 17.15
C GLU A 154 11.01 3.87 18.35
N LYS A 155 9.73 3.93 18.76
CA LYS A 155 9.18 3.05 19.80
C LYS A 155 9.40 1.58 19.43
N TYR A 156 8.97 1.12 18.25
CA TYR A 156 9.09 -0.30 17.88
C TYR A 156 10.52 -0.71 17.51
N LEU A 157 11.32 0.18 16.90
CA LEU A 157 12.73 -0.08 16.63
C LEU A 157 13.53 -0.26 17.93
N SER A 158 13.21 0.51 18.98
CA SER A 158 13.86 0.34 20.28
C SER A 158 13.58 -1.04 20.89
N ILE A 159 12.36 -1.55 20.74
CA ILE A 159 11.95 -2.89 21.19
C ILE A 159 12.70 -3.96 20.38
N SER A 160 12.69 -3.89 19.04
CA SER A 160 13.40 -4.86 18.19
C SER A 160 14.90 -4.91 18.49
N ARG A 161 15.54 -3.76 18.72
CA ARG A 161 16.97 -3.70 19.05
C ARG A 161 17.27 -4.31 20.43
N ALA A 162 16.39 -4.08 21.41
CA ALA A 162 16.53 -4.68 22.74
C ALA A 162 16.38 -6.21 22.67
N GLU A 163 15.38 -6.72 21.95
CA GLU A 163 15.19 -8.17 21.73
C GLU A 163 16.38 -8.80 21.02
N ALA A 164 16.90 -8.17 19.96
CA ALA A 164 18.07 -8.64 19.24
C ALA A 164 19.34 -8.69 20.10
N SER A 165 19.45 -7.82 21.11
CA SER A 165 20.59 -7.81 22.05
C SER A 165 20.52 -8.92 23.11
N LEU A 166 19.36 -9.58 23.26
CA LEU A 166 19.16 -10.68 24.20
C LEU A 166 19.39 -12.07 23.58
N VAL A 167 19.56 -12.14 22.25
CA VAL A 167 19.87 -13.38 21.54
C VAL A 167 21.40 -13.53 21.47
N PRO A 168 22.01 -14.56 22.09
CA PRO A 168 23.47 -14.76 22.11
C PRO A 168 24.11 -14.99 20.74
#